data_AF-A0A8J6NYH6-F1
#
_entry.id   AF-A0A8J6NYH6-F1
#
_cell.length_a   1.000
_cell.length_b   1.000
_cell.length_c   1.000
_cell.angle_alpha   90.00
_cell.angle_beta   90.00
_cell.angle_gamma   90.00
#
_symmetry.space_group_name_H-M   'P 1'
#
loop_
_entity.id
_entity.type
_entity.pdbx_description
1 polymer ?
#
loop_
_entity_poly.entity_id
_entity_poly.type
_entity_poly.pdbx_seq_one_letter_code
_entity_poly.pdbx_strand_id
1 'polypeptide(L)'
;MTIKRMTFLQELLNFMGLEGRLHLDWISSAEAQKFAQVVTAFTDKVKAMGPSPLTGELDLSAIESACEAEIEAKSAEVQSVGGG
;
A
#
# COMPACT_ATOMS: atom_id res chain seq x y z
N MET A 1 10.49 10.01 -12.91
CA MET A 1 9.76 8.72 -12.81
C MET A 1 9.58 8.26 -11.36
N THR A 2 10.61 8.34 -10.51
CA THR A 2 10.59 7.77 -9.14
C THR A 2 9.51 8.32 -8.23
N ILE A 3 9.36 9.65 -8.13
CA ILE A 3 8.37 10.28 -7.23
C ILE A 3 6.95 9.82 -7.57
N LYS A 4 6.57 9.85 -8.85
CA LYS A 4 5.24 9.40 -9.32
C LYS A 4 4.94 7.95 -8.90
N ARG A 5 5.93 7.05 -9.04
CA ARG A 5 5.78 5.65 -8.62
C ARG A 5 5.66 5.50 -7.10
N MET A 6 6.46 6.26 -6.35
CA MET A 6 6.42 6.20 -4.88
C MET A 6 5.14 6.77 -4.31
N THR A 7 4.64 7.89 -4.84
CA THR A 7 3.34 8.45 -4.43
C THR A 7 2.21 7.47 -4.72
N PHE A 8 2.15 6.92 -5.94
CA PHE A 8 1.17 5.89 -6.28
C PHE A 8 1.22 4.68 -5.34
N LEU A 9 2.42 4.19 -5.03
CA LEU A 9 2.57 3.05 -4.13
C LEU A 9 2.16 3.38 -2.69
N GLN A 10 2.43 4.60 -2.21
CA GLN A 10 1.95 5.06 -0.89
C GLN A 10 0.43 5.11 -0.85
N GLU A 11 -0.23 5.60 -1.90
CA GLU A 11 -1.68 5.63 -2.02
C GLU A 11 -2.27 4.21 -2.06
N LEU A 12 -1.66 3.29 -2.83
CA LEU A 12 -2.07 1.90 -2.89
C LEU A 12 -1.96 1.19 -1.54
N LEU A 13 -0.83 1.37 -0.85
CA LEU A 13 -0.64 0.77 0.48
C LEU A 13 -1.62 1.36 1.50
N ASN A 14 -1.93 2.66 1.42
CA ASN A 14 -2.96 3.28 2.25
C ASN A 14 -4.34 2.68 1.97
N PHE A 15 -4.68 2.45 0.70
CA PHE A 15 -5.93 1.77 0.33
C PHE A 15 -6.03 0.35 0.92
N MET A 16 -4.91 -0.37 1.03
CA MET A 16 -4.84 -1.72 1.60
C MET A 16 -4.77 -1.75 3.15
N GLY A 17 -4.82 -0.60 3.84
CA GLY A 17 -4.64 -0.53 5.30
C GLY A 17 -3.20 -0.80 5.77
N LEU A 18 -2.22 -0.52 4.91
CA LEU A 18 -0.77 -0.68 5.15
C LEU A 18 -0.08 0.69 5.21
N GLU A 19 -0.80 1.73 5.59
CA GLU A 19 -0.31 3.10 5.61
C GLU A 19 0.95 3.27 6.47
N GLY A 20 1.80 4.22 6.05
CA GLY A 20 2.98 4.59 6.81
C GLY A 20 4.12 3.55 6.83
N ARG A 21 3.96 2.39 6.18
CA ARG A 21 4.97 1.31 6.03
C ARG A 21 5.90 1.48 4.81
N LEU A 22 5.80 2.58 4.07
CA LEU A 22 6.70 2.97 2.99
C LEU A 22 7.24 4.39 3.23
N HIS A 23 8.55 4.59 3.05
CA HIS A 23 9.20 5.88 3.23
C HIS A 23 10.25 6.10 2.14
N LEU A 24 10.32 7.33 1.62
CA LEU A 24 11.30 7.76 0.62
C LEU A 24 12.05 8.97 1.17
N ASP A 25 13.37 8.88 1.25
CA ASP A 25 14.26 10.00 1.53
C ASP A 25 15.43 9.99 0.54
N TRP A 26 15.88 11.17 0.15
CA TRP A 26 17.02 11.36 -0.73
C TRP A 26 18.25 11.63 0.13
N ILE A 27 19.21 10.71 0.09
CA ILE A 27 20.41 10.76 0.93
C ILE A 27 21.62 10.53 0.03
N SER A 28 22.56 11.48 0.05
CA SER A 28 23.82 11.38 -0.69
C SER A 28 24.85 10.52 0.05
N SER A 29 25.91 10.12 -0.64
CA SER A 29 27.00 9.31 -0.06
C SER A 29 27.76 10.02 1.07
N ALA A 30 27.68 11.35 1.17
CA ALA A 30 28.30 12.13 2.23
C ALA A 30 27.44 12.22 3.51
N GLU A 31 26.18 11.79 3.46
CA GLU A 31 25.19 11.99 4.53
C GLU A 31 24.96 10.72 5.37
N ALA A 32 26.04 10.03 5.75
CA ALA A 32 25.95 8.77 6.53
C ALA A 32 25.18 8.92 7.85
N GLN A 33 25.33 10.05 8.54
CA GLN A 33 24.62 10.32 9.79
C GLN A 33 23.11 10.48 9.58
N LYS A 34 22.69 11.13 8.47
CA LYS A 34 21.29 11.27 8.10
C LYS A 34 20.69 9.90 7.78
N PHE A 35 21.41 9.05 7.05
CA PHE A 35 20.97 7.69 6.77
C PHE A 35 20.69 6.89 8.04
N ALA A 36 21.62 6.89 8.98
CA ALA A 36 21.43 6.20 10.26
C ALA A 36 20.18 6.72 11.00
N GLN A 37 20.00 8.04 11.08
CA GLN A 37 18.83 8.64 11.74
C GLN A 37 17.50 8.25 11.07
N VAL A 38 17.43 8.34 9.73
CA VAL A 38 16.21 8.02 8.96
C VAL A 38 15.85 6.55 9.10
N VAL A 39 16.82 5.64 8.96
CA VAL A 39 16.58 4.20 9.09
C VAL A 39 16.17 3.84 10.51
N THR A 40 16.84 4.38 11.53
CA THR A 40 16.46 4.14 12.93
C THR A 40 15.04 4.63 13.22
N ALA A 41 14.73 5.89 12.88
CA ALA A 41 13.41 6.47 13.13
C ALA A 41 12.31 5.70 12.39
N PHE A 42 12.54 5.32 11.13
CA PHE A 42 11.58 4.55 10.36
C PHE A 42 11.41 3.13 10.91
N THR A 43 12.49 2.48 11.33
CA THR A 43 12.44 1.15 11.96
C THR A 43 11.62 1.18 13.25
N ASP A 44 11.84 2.19 14.09
CA ASP A 44 11.11 2.34 15.35
C ASP A 44 9.63 2.62 15.11
N LYS A 45 9.31 3.44 14.10
CA LYS A 45 7.93 3.64 13.63
C LYS A 45 7.28 2.30 13.21
N VAL A 46 7.97 1.49 12.41
CA VAL A 46 7.44 0.19 11.94
C VAL A 46 7.25 -0.78 13.11
N LYS A 47 8.19 -0.82 14.07
CA LYS A 47 8.04 -1.62 15.29
C LYS A 47 6.83 -1.20 16.11
N ALA A 48 6.60 0.11 16.26
CA ALA A 48 5.45 0.64 17.01
C ALA A 48 4.10 0.31 16.34
N MET A 49 4.07 0.20 15.01
CA MET A 49 2.87 -0.23 14.26
C MET A 49 2.59 -1.73 14.36
N GLY A 50 3.51 -2.53 14.88
CA GLY A 50 3.37 -3.97 14.97
C GLY A 50 3.55 -4.72 13.63
N PRO A 51 3.44 -6.06 13.67
CA PRO A 51 3.65 -6.92 12.51
C PRO A 51 2.69 -6.58 11.36
N SER A 52 3.12 -6.89 10.13
CA SER A 52 2.26 -6.69 8.95
C SER A 52 1.03 -7.59 9.02
N PRO A 53 -0.17 -7.11 8.67
CA PRO A 53 -1.37 -7.94 8.58
C PRO A 53 -1.29 -9.00 7.46
N LEU A 54 -0.30 -8.88 6.54
CA LEU A 54 -0.04 -9.86 5.49
C LEU A 54 0.80 -11.07 5.95
N THR A 55 0.82 -11.38 7.25
CA THR A 55 1.70 -12.42 7.84
C THR A 55 1.17 -13.86 7.72
N GLY A 56 0.17 -14.12 6.87
CA GLY A 56 -0.32 -15.46 6.54
C GLY A 56 0.18 -15.95 5.18
N GLU A 57 0.05 -17.26 4.94
CA GLU A 57 0.07 -17.79 3.57
C GLU A 57 -1.04 -17.08 2.80
N LEU A 58 -0.66 -16.26 1.82
CA LEU A 58 -1.61 -15.51 1.02
C LEU A 58 -2.47 -16.53 0.28
N ASP A 59 -3.69 -16.76 0.75
CA ASP A 59 -4.65 -17.55 0.00
C ASP A 59 -5.16 -16.68 -1.16
N LEU A 60 -4.37 -16.68 -2.25
CA LEU A 60 -4.69 -15.96 -3.46
C LEU A 60 -6.05 -16.39 -4.03
N SER A 61 -6.52 -17.60 -3.71
CA SER A 61 -7.84 -18.08 -4.15
C SER A 61 -8.99 -17.35 -3.48
N ALA A 62 -8.82 -16.94 -2.22
CA ALA A 62 -9.80 -16.13 -1.49
C ALA A 62 -9.86 -14.68 -2.04
N ILE A 63 -8.73 -14.14 -2.49
CA ILE A 63 -8.66 -12.81 -3.10
C ILE A 63 -9.31 -12.82 -4.50
N GLU A 64 -9.06 -13.86 -5.32
CA GLU A 64 -9.71 -14.02 -6.62
C GLU A 64 -11.24 -14.11 -6.47
N SER A 65 -11.74 -14.92 -5.53
CA SER A 65 -13.18 -15.03 -5.26
C SER A 65 -13.80 -13.71 -4.78
N ALA A 66 -13.08 -12.91 -3.97
CA ALA A 66 -13.58 -11.62 -3.51
C ALA A 66 -13.63 -10.56 -4.62
N CYS A 67 -12.62 -10.54 -5.50
CA CYS A 67 -12.56 -9.63 -6.65
C CYS A 67 -13.67 -9.94 -7.67
N GLU A 68 -13.93 -11.21 -7.96
CA GLU A 68 -14.99 -11.61 -8.90
C GLU A 68 -16.38 -11.15 -8.41
N ALA A 69 -16.66 -11.30 -7.11
CA ALA A 69 -17.91 -10.84 -6.51
C ALA A 69 -18.10 -9.31 -6.57
N GLU A 70 -17.04 -8.53 -6.34
CA GLU A 70 -17.11 -7.07 -6.42
C GLU A 70 -17.23 -6.54 -7.86
N ILE A 71 -16.63 -7.23 -8.83
CA ILE A 71 -16.72 -6.88 -10.26
C ILE A 71 -18.13 -7.12 -10.81
N GLU A 72 -18.81 -8.19 -10.36
CA GLU A 72 -20.19 -8.48 -10.76
C GLU A 72 -21.19 -7.51 -10.12
N ALA A 73 -21.00 -7.16 -8.83
CA ALA A 73 -21.83 -6.17 -8.15
C ALA A 73 -21.78 -4.79 -8.82
N LYS A 74 -20.61 -4.35 -9.30
CA LYS A 74 -20.46 -3.08 -10.02
C LYS A 74 -20.96 -3.12 -11.47
N SER A 75 -21.00 -4.30 -12.10
CA SER A 75 -21.56 -4.45 -13.45
C SER A 75 -23.09 -4.33 -13.48
N ALA A 76 -23.76 -4.73 -12.39
CA ALA A 76 -25.22 -4.60 -12.26
C ALA A 76 -25.69 -3.14 -12.09
N GLU A 77 -24.88 -2.27 -11.49
CA GLU A 77 -25.24 -0.87 -11.24
C GLU A 77 -25.20 0.00 -12.52
N VAL A 78 -24.36 -0.37 -13.49
CA VAL A 78 -24.21 0.34 -14.77
C VAL A 78 -25.41 0.14 -15.70
N GLN A 79 -26.16 -0.97 -15.57
CA GLN A 79 -27.34 -1.25 -16.38
C GLN A 79 -28.60 -0.46 -15.96
N SER A 80 -28.56 0.24 -14.82
CA SER A 80 -29.69 1.02 -14.29
C SER A 80 -29.71 2.50 -14.75
N VAL A 81 -28.66 3.03 -15.39
CA VAL A 81 -28.55 4.46 -15.77
C VAL A 81 -28.76 4.69 -17.29
N GLY A 82 -29.28 3.68 -18.00
CA GLY A 82 -29.61 3.76 -19.43
C GLY A 82 -31.11 3.73 -19.68
N GLY A 83 -31.85 4.71 -19.18
CA GLY A 83 -33.30 4.80 -19.36
C GLY A 83 -33.85 6.18 -19.00
N GLY A 84 -33.68 7.14 -19.90
CA GLY A 84 -34.23 8.49 -19.83
C GLY A 84 -34.16 9.19 -21.17
#